data_AF-A0A970IRD7-F1
#
_entry.id   AF-A0A970IRD7-F1
#
_cell.length_a   1.000
_cell.length_b   1.000
_cell.length_c   1.000
_cell.angle_alpha   90.00
_cell.angle_beta   90.00
_cell.angle_gamma   90.00
#
_symmetry.space_group_name_H-M   'P 1'
#
loop_
_entity.id
_entity.type
_entity.pdbx_description
1 polymer ?
#
loop_
_entity_poly.entity_id
_entity_poly.type
_entity_poly.pdbx_seq_one_letter_code
_entity_poly.pdbx_strand_id
1 'polypeptide(L)'
;MKFEELLQERGISRYYLSKTSGVPWATLADIYSGKTRLERCNASTLIKLSRALDMSLEELLEVDNSPNSKTIDGKPARKNYLESGLPASIQKAIDDYLQGEQDRVLHLDCLSDELYGAINSNLWGGRINEKQADYLRKKYLYGAEVNTDD
;
A
#
# COMPACT_ATOMS: atom_id res chain seq x y z
N MET A 1 -6.11 -7.36 -12.35
CA MET A 1 -6.15 -6.46 -11.17
C MET A 1 -5.90 -7.30 -9.93
N LYS A 2 -5.12 -6.81 -8.95
CA LYS A 2 -4.95 -7.53 -7.68
C LYS A 2 -6.13 -7.32 -6.74
N PHE A 3 -6.42 -8.31 -5.89
CA PHE A 3 -7.50 -8.23 -4.89
C PHE A 3 -7.32 -7.03 -3.93
N GLU A 4 -6.07 -6.69 -3.59
CA GLU A 4 -5.75 -5.50 -2.81
C GLU A 4 -6.10 -4.19 -3.53
N GLU A 5 -5.78 -4.10 -4.83
CA GLU A 5 -6.05 -2.91 -5.67
C GLU A 5 -7.56 -2.71 -5.83
N LEU A 6 -8.31 -3.80 -6.05
CA LEU A 6 -9.77 -3.78 -6.12
C LEU A 6 -10.42 -3.14 -4.88
N LEU A 7 -9.93 -3.49 -3.69
CA LEU A 7 -10.46 -2.94 -2.44
C LEU A 7 -10.08 -1.46 -2.25
N GLN A 8 -8.87 -1.08 -2.66
CA GLN A 8 -8.40 0.30 -2.60
C GLN A 8 -9.18 1.21 -3.55
N GLU A 9 -9.35 0.80 -4.81
CA GLU A 9 -10.12 1.56 -5.82
C GLU A 9 -11.58 1.77 -5.39
N ARG A 10 -12.16 0.78 -4.71
CA ARG A 10 -13.53 0.86 -4.20
C ARG A 10 -13.65 1.53 -2.83
N GLY A 11 -12.54 1.92 -2.21
CA GLY A 11 -12.54 2.52 -0.86
C GLY A 11 -13.07 1.58 0.23
N ILE A 12 -13.01 0.26 0.03
CA ILE A 12 -13.59 -0.74 0.93
C ILE A 12 -12.49 -1.33 1.82
N SER A 13 -12.67 -1.24 3.14
CA SER A 13 -11.80 -1.98 4.06
C SER A 13 -12.16 -3.47 4.10
N ARG A 14 -11.19 -4.32 4.40
CA ARG A 14 -11.43 -5.75 4.70
C ARG A 14 -12.50 -5.96 5.79
N TYR A 15 -12.58 -5.02 6.73
CA TYR A 15 -13.46 -5.15 7.89
C TYR A 15 -14.89 -4.89 7.45
N TYR A 16 -15.07 -3.83 6.68
CA TYR A 16 -16.32 -3.53 6.01
C TYR A 16 -16.76 -4.71 5.14
N LEU A 17 -15.88 -5.25 4.30
CA LEU A 17 -16.18 -6.42 3.47
C LEU A 17 -16.59 -7.65 4.29
N SER A 18 -15.96 -7.90 5.45
CA SER A 18 -16.35 -8.98 6.36
C SER A 18 -17.79 -8.81 6.85
N LYS A 19 -18.14 -7.58 7.25
CA LYS A 19 -19.47 -7.24 7.76
C LYS A 19 -20.55 -7.31 6.69
N THR A 20 -20.27 -6.84 5.49
CA THR A 20 -21.25 -6.79 4.39
C THR A 20 -21.43 -8.15 3.71
N SER A 21 -20.36 -8.92 3.51
CA SER A 21 -20.44 -10.25 2.89
C SER A 21 -20.87 -11.37 3.86
N GLY A 22 -20.69 -11.15 5.17
CA GLY A 22 -20.84 -12.21 6.17
C GLY A 22 -19.76 -13.29 6.09
N VAL A 23 -18.66 -13.03 5.39
CA VAL A 23 -17.47 -13.89 5.37
C VAL A 23 -16.59 -13.55 6.59
N PRO A 24 -16.12 -14.55 7.36
CA PRO A 24 -15.31 -14.29 8.55
C PRO A 24 -14.03 -13.51 8.22
N TRP A 25 -13.65 -12.60 9.13
CA TRP A 25 -12.43 -11.79 9.01
C TRP A 25 -11.18 -12.63 8.75
N ALA A 26 -11.04 -13.78 9.43
CA ALA A 26 -9.90 -14.69 9.23
C ALA A 26 -9.83 -15.22 7.80
N THR A 27 -10.97 -15.56 7.19
CA THR A 27 -11.04 -16.02 5.80
C THR A 27 -10.65 -14.90 4.84
N LEU A 28 -11.14 -13.68 5.06
CA LEU A 28 -10.75 -12.53 4.23
C LEU A 28 -9.27 -12.17 4.39
N ALA A 29 -8.69 -12.33 5.59
CA ALA A 29 -7.27 -12.11 5.80
C ALA A 29 -6.41 -13.13 5.03
N ASP A 30 -6.83 -14.41 5.01
CA ASP A 30 -6.17 -15.46 4.24
C ASP A 30 -6.32 -15.25 2.72
N ILE A 31 -7.47 -14.76 2.25
CA ILE A 31 -7.69 -14.40 0.83
C ILE A 31 -6.83 -13.19 0.44
N TYR A 32 -6.84 -12.14 1.26
CA TYR A 32 -6.10 -10.91 1.00
C TYR A 32 -4.58 -11.12 0.98
N SER A 33 -4.07 -12.01 1.85
CA SER A 33 -2.65 -12.36 1.89
C SER A 33 -2.25 -13.39 0.81
N GLY A 34 -3.21 -13.91 0.05
CA GLY A 34 -3.01 -14.95 -0.94
C GLY A 34 -2.70 -16.34 -0.37
N LYS A 35 -2.84 -16.53 0.95
CA LYS A 35 -2.74 -17.85 1.60
C LYS A 35 -3.87 -18.77 1.15
N THR A 36 -5.05 -18.22 0.90
CA THR A 36 -6.18 -18.93 0.29
C THR A 36 -6.52 -18.30 -1.04
N ARG A 37 -6.29 -19.05 -2.12
CA ARG A 37 -6.69 -18.70 -3.48
C ARG A 37 -8.22 -18.63 -3.61
N LEU A 38 -8.74 -17.66 -4.37
CA LEU A 38 -10.18 -17.50 -4.60
C LEU A 38 -10.80 -18.78 -5.19
N GLU A 39 -10.09 -19.43 -6.12
CA GLU A 39 -10.53 -20.67 -6.77
C GLU A 39 -10.63 -21.86 -5.81
N ARG A 40 -10.03 -21.75 -4.61
CA ARG A 40 -10.10 -22.78 -3.56
C ARG A 40 -11.17 -22.49 -2.51
N CYS A 41 -11.83 -21.34 -2.59
CA CYS A 41 -12.94 -21.01 -1.70
C CYS A 41 -14.16 -21.84 -2.06
N ASN A 42 -14.97 -22.20 -1.05
CA ASN A 42 -16.24 -22.85 -1.33
C ASN A 42 -17.21 -21.90 -2.05
N ALA A 43 -18.18 -22.47 -2.76
CA ALA A 43 -19.16 -21.72 -3.55
C ALA A 43 -19.94 -20.67 -2.73
N SER A 44 -20.28 -20.99 -1.47
CA SER A 44 -21.00 -20.07 -0.59
C SER A 44 -20.18 -18.81 -0.29
N THR A 45 -18.88 -18.95 0.00
CA THR A 45 -17.95 -17.83 0.19
C THR A 45 -17.83 -16.99 -1.08
N LEU A 46 -17.67 -17.63 -2.24
CA LEU A 46 -17.54 -16.92 -3.52
C LEU A 46 -18.81 -16.12 -3.85
N ILE A 47 -20.00 -16.71 -3.69
CA ILE A 47 -21.28 -16.03 -3.92
C ILE A 47 -21.48 -14.85 -2.96
N LYS A 48 -21.08 -15.00 -1.69
CA LYS A 48 -21.16 -13.90 -0.70
C LYS A 48 -20.23 -12.74 -1.07
N LEU A 49 -19.01 -13.05 -1.50
CA LEU A 49 -18.04 -12.06 -1.96
C LEU A 49 -18.50 -11.36 -3.22
N SER A 50 -18.96 -12.12 -4.22
CA SER A 50 -19.40 -11.57 -5.51
C SER A 50 -20.57 -10.62 -5.33
N ARG A 51 -21.55 -10.96 -4.46
CA ARG A 51 -22.66 -10.07 -4.10
C ARG A 51 -22.22 -8.82 -3.35
N ALA A 52 -21.32 -8.97 -2.37
CA ALA A 52 -20.85 -7.82 -1.58
C ALA A 52 -19.97 -6.86 -2.38
N LEU A 53 -19.29 -7.38 -3.41
CA LEU A 53 -18.45 -6.62 -4.33
C LEU A 53 -19.19 -6.25 -5.62
N ASP A 54 -20.47 -6.58 -5.79
CA ASP A 54 -21.21 -6.33 -7.02
C ASP A 54 -20.44 -6.75 -8.29
N MET A 55 -19.99 -8.01 -8.28
CA MET A 55 -19.25 -8.65 -9.37
C MET A 55 -19.92 -9.97 -9.73
N SER A 56 -19.80 -10.39 -10.98
CA SER A 56 -20.09 -11.77 -11.38
C SER A 56 -19.08 -12.74 -10.74
N LEU A 57 -19.42 -14.03 -10.74
CA LEU A 57 -18.53 -15.04 -10.18
C LEU A 57 -17.27 -15.20 -11.04
N GLU A 58 -17.44 -15.08 -12.35
CA GLU A 58 -16.41 -15.11 -13.37
C GLU A 58 -15.41 -13.97 -13.16
N GLU A 59 -15.90 -12.72 -13.07
CA GLU A 59 -15.04 -11.56 -12.81
C GLU A 59 -14.31 -11.67 -11.48
N LEU A 60 -14.96 -12.20 -10.43
CA LEU A 60 -14.31 -12.38 -9.13
C LEU A 60 -13.16 -13.38 -9.21
N LEU A 61 -13.30 -14.46 -9.98
CA LEU A 61 -12.26 -15.49 -10.13
C LEU A 61 -11.09 -15.03 -11.01
N GLU A 62 -11.27 -14.01 -11.85
CA GLU A 62 -10.18 -13.36 -12.60
C GLU A 62 -9.33 -12.41 -11.75
N VAL A 63 -9.79 -12.07 -10.53
CA VAL A 63 -9.02 -11.21 -9.61
C VAL A 63 -7.79 -11.96 -9.11
N ASP A 64 -6.61 -11.40 -9.36
CA ASP A 64 -5.37 -11.97 -8.88
C ASP A 64 -5.24 -11.77 -7.36
N ASN A 65 -5.30 -12.88 -6.61
CA ASN A 65 -5.02 -12.90 -5.19
C ASN A 65 -3.78 -13.73 -4.86
N SER A 66 -2.86 -13.88 -5.82
CA SER A 66 -1.56 -14.52 -5.58
C SER A 66 -0.84 -13.84 -4.40
N PRO A 67 -0.07 -14.61 -3.60
CA PRO A 67 0.67 -14.05 -2.49
C PRO A 67 1.51 -12.88 -2.98
N ASN A 68 1.39 -11.73 -2.32
CA ASN A 68 2.37 -10.67 -2.49
C ASN A 68 3.74 -11.30 -2.21
N SER A 69 4.68 -11.23 -3.17
CA SER A 69 6.00 -11.83 -3.01
C SER A 69 6.57 -11.35 -1.68
N LYS A 70 6.77 -12.28 -0.75
CA LYS A 70 7.48 -11.96 0.48
C LYS A 70 8.94 -11.80 0.07
N THR A 71 9.59 -10.72 0.49
CA THR A 71 11.05 -10.67 0.42
C THR A 71 11.62 -11.75 1.35
N ILE A 72 12.91 -12.09 1.17
CA ILE A 72 13.62 -13.10 1.99
C ILE A 72 13.41 -12.83 3.51
N ASP A 73 13.22 -11.57 3.90
CA ASP A 73 13.00 -11.13 5.28
C ASP A 73 11.55 -11.26 5.81
N GLY A 74 10.66 -11.94 5.07
CA GLY A 74 9.26 -12.14 5.47
C GLY A 74 8.36 -10.90 5.37
N LYS A 75 8.86 -9.79 4.81
CA LYS A 75 8.11 -8.54 4.63
C LYS A 75 7.41 -8.50 3.26
N PRO A 76 6.29 -7.76 3.12
CA PRO A 76 5.64 -7.61 1.82
C PRO A 76 6.59 -6.95 0.82
N ALA A 77 6.61 -7.42 -0.44
CA ALA A 77 7.37 -6.76 -1.51
C ALA A 77 6.96 -5.30 -1.73
N ARG A 78 5.67 -4.99 -1.57
CA ARG A 78 5.20 -3.60 -1.55
C ARG A 78 5.53 -2.96 -0.21
N LYS A 79 6.31 -1.88 -0.24
CA LYS A 79 6.82 -1.17 0.95
C LYS A 79 5.91 -0.05 1.48
N ASN A 80 4.65 0.03 1.02
CA ASN A 80 3.66 1.03 1.44
C ASN A 80 3.44 1.09 2.98
N TYR A 81 3.65 -0.02 3.69
CA TYR A 81 3.61 -0.05 5.15
C TYR A 81 4.63 0.90 5.81
N LEU A 82 5.68 1.31 5.10
CA LEU A 82 6.67 2.28 5.60
C LEU A 82 6.14 3.72 5.57
N GLU A 83 5.07 3.98 4.83
CA GLU A 83 4.34 5.27 4.79
C GLU A 83 3.13 5.30 5.72
N SER A 84 2.85 4.20 6.43
CA SER A 84 1.73 4.15 7.37
C SER A 84 2.09 4.84 8.68
N GLY A 85 1.24 5.76 9.13
CA GLY A 85 1.40 6.42 10.44
C GLY A 85 2.52 7.46 10.50
N LEU A 86 2.84 8.11 9.37
CA LEU A 86 3.84 9.17 9.35
C LEU A 86 3.41 10.38 10.19
N PRO A 87 4.35 11.05 10.88
CA PRO A 87 4.10 12.34 11.52
C PRO A 87 3.57 13.37 10.52
N ALA A 88 2.64 14.23 10.97
CA ALA A 88 2.01 15.24 10.12
C ALA A 88 3.01 16.16 9.40
N SER A 89 4.17 16.45 10.02
CA SER A 89 5.24 17.23 9.40
C SER A 89 5.86 16.54 8.19
N ILE A 90 6.01 15.22 8.22
CA ILE A 90 6.51 14.45 7.08
C ILE A 90 5.45 14.40 5.98
N GLN A 91 4.19 14.12 6.35
CA GLN A 91 3.10 14.05 5.38
C GLN A 91 2.95 15.38 4.63
N LYS A 92 2.92 16.50 5.35
CA LYS A 92 2.87 17.83 4.75
C LYS A 92 4.03 18.08 3.78
N ALA A 93 5.26 17.76 4.19
CA ALA A 93 6.43 18.00 3.34
C ALA A 93 6.45 17.10 2.09
N ILE A 94 5.92 15.87 2.17
CA ILE A 94 5.71 15.01 1.00
C ILE A 94 4.67 15.63 0.06
N ASP A 95 3.54 16.08 0.60
CA ASP A 95 2.45 16.66 -0.18
C ASP A 95 2.92 17.94 -0.91
N ASP A 96 3.63 18.83 -0.19
CA ASP A 96 4.18 20.07 -0.76
C ASP A 96 5.22 19.77 -1.85
N TYR A 97 6.11 18.80 -1.63
CA TYR A 97 7.11 18.39 -2.63
C TYR A 97 6.46 17.83 -3.91
N LEU A 98 5.52 16.89 -3.77
CA LEU A 98 4.80 16.30 -4.91
C LEU A 98 3.97 17.33 -5.68
N GLN A 99 3.32 18.25 -4.97
CA GLN A 99 2.59 19.36 -5.59
C GLN A 99 3.56 20.30 -6.33
N GLY A 100 4.73 20.59 -5.75
CA GLY A 100 5.78 21.37 -6.38
C GLY A 100 6.32 20.73 -7.66
N GLU A 101 6.51 19.41 -7.69
CA GLU A 101 6.89 18.66 -8.90
C GLU A 101 5.81 18.77 -9.98
N GLN A 102 4.54 18.59 -9.61
CA GLN A 102 3.40 18.69 -10.52
C GLN A 102 3.27 20.08 -11.13
N ASP A 103 3.40 21.13 -10.30
CA ASP A 103 3.27 22.52 -10.72
C ASP A 103 4.55 23.07 -11.37
N ARG A 104 5.65 22.28 -11.37
CA ARG A 104 6.97 22.66 -11.88
C ARG A 104 7.46 23.97 -11.28
N VAL A 105 7.31 24.10 -9.96
CA VAL A 105 7.74 25.30 -9.24
C VAL A 105 9.26 25.49 -9.36
N LEU A 106 9.70 26.75 -9.39
CA LEU A 106 11.13 27.08 -9.53
C LEU A 106 11.97 26.77 -8.29
N HIS A 107 11.32 26.52 -7.14
CA HIS A 107 11.96 26.33 -5.83
C HIS A 107 11.83 24.87 -5.32
N LEU A 108 11.87 23.91 -6.25
CA LEU A 108 11.75 22.49 -5.91
C LEU A 108 12.88 22.00 -4.98
N ASP A 109 14.06 22.62 -5.09
CA ASP A 109 15.21 22.41 -4.19
C ASP A 109 14.85 22.74 -2.73
N CYS A 110 14.16 23.86 -2.49
CA CYS A 110 13.72 24.27 -1.16
C CYS A 110 12.71 23.27 -0.57
N LEU A 111 11.78 22.77 -1.39
CA LEU A 111 10.82 21.74 -0.97
C LEU A 111 11.51 20.40 -0.67
N SER A 112 12.54 20.06 -1.46
CA SER A 112 13.37 18.88 -1.22
C SER A 112 14.11 18.96 0.12
N ASP A 113 14.68 20.12 0.43
CA ASP A 113 15.36 20.40 1.70
C ASP A 113 14.40 20.34 2.89
N GLU A 114 13.17 20.87 2.74
CA GLU A 114 12.13 20.80 3.77
C GLU A 114 11.72 19.34 4.05
N LEU A 115 11.50 18.53 3.02
CA LEU A 115 11.22 17.10 3.16
C LEU A 115 12.39 16.35 3.82
N TYR A 116 13.62 16.60 3.37
CA TYR A 116 14.82 16.01 3.98
C TYR A 116 14.95 16.37 5.46
N GLY A 117 14.74 17.65 5.80
CA GLY A 117 14.76 18.15 7.17
C GLY A 117 13.66 17.53 8.04
N ALA A 118 12.44 17.42 7.52
CA ALA A 118 11.32 16.79 8.22
C ALA A 118 11.60 15.31 8.52
N ILE A 119 12.15 14.56 7.56
CA ILE A 119 12.54 13.15 7.76
C ILE A 119 13.61 13.06 8.87
N ASN A 120 14.66 13.87 8.78
CA ASN A 120 15.77 13.83 9.75
C ASN A 120 15.33 14.21 11.16
N SER A 121 14.56 15.29 11.31
CA SER A 121 14.07 15.73 12.62
C SER A 121 13.23 14.65 13.30
N ASN A 122 12.37 13.97 12.54
CA ASN A 122 11.55 12.88 13.07
C ASN A 122 12.33 11.60 13.34
N LEU A 123 13.40 11.31 12.59
CA LEU A 123 14.32 10.22 12.89
C LEU A 123 15.06 10.47 14.21
N TRP A 124 15.70 11.64 14.36
CA TRP A 124 16.40 12.01 15.59
C TRP A 124 15.46 12.15 16.79
N GLY A 125 14.21 12.55 16.56
CA GLY A 125 13.16 12.61 17.56
C GLY A 125 12.50 11.26 17.88
N GLY A 126 12.93 10.16 17.26
CA GLY A 126 12.38 8.81 17.49
C GLY A 126 10.93 8.61 17.04
N ARG A 127 10.42 9.48 16.17
CA ARG A 127 9.05 9.42 15.63
C ARG A 127 8.91 8.44 14.46
N ILE A 128 10.01 8.19 13.76
CA ILE A 128 10.14 7.14 12.74
C ILE A 128 11.45 6.37 12.98
N ASN A 129 11.54 5.16 12.46
CA ASN A 129 12.79 4.39 12.48
C ASN A 129 13.66 4.66 11.25
N GLU A 130 14.92 4.24 11.31
CA GLU A 130 15.91 4.37 10.23
C GLU A 130 15.40 3.79 8.90
N LYS A 131 14.76 2.61 8.95
CA LYS A 131 14.20 1.97 7.75
C LYS A 131 13.12 2.82 7.07
N GLN A 132 12.26 3.49 7.84
CA GLN A 132 11.27 4.42 7.29
C GLN A 132 11.97 5.64 6.69
N ALA A 133 12.92 6.22 7.40
CA ALA A 133 13.66 7.39 6.93
C ALA A 133 14.37 7.12 5.59
N ASP A 134 15.09 6.00 5.49
CA ASP A 134 15.80 5.61 4.27
C ASP A 134 14.85 5.33 3.11
N TYR A 135 13.72 4.67 3.39
CA TYR A 135 12.71 4.43 2.38
C TYR A 135 12.11 5.72 1.83
N LEU A 136 11.77 6.67 2.70
CA LEU A 136 11.19 7.95 2.30
C LEU A 136 12.19 8.76 1.46
N ARG A 137 13.45 8.87 1.90
CA ARG A 137 14.49 9.56 1.11
C ARG A 137 14.68 8.90 -0.26
N LYS A 138 14.78 7.57 -0.31
CA LYS A 138 14.92 6.83 -1.59
C LYS A 138 13.71 7.06 -2.50
N LYS A 139 12.49 6.99 -1.96
CA LYS A 139 11.26 7.12 -2.75
C LYS A 139 11.07 8.54 -3.31
N TYR A 140 11.30 9.56 -2.50
CA TYR A 140 10.90 10.94 -2.85
C TYR A 140 12.05 11.85 -3.26
N LEU A 141 13.28 11.64 -2.77
CA LEU A 141 14.38 12.60 -2.96
C LEU A 141 15.47 12.11 -3.91
N TYR A 142 15.74 10.81 -3.94
CA TYR A 142 16.87 10.26 -4.71
C TYR A 142 16.44 9.48 -5.96
N GLY A 143 15.13 9.39 -6.20
CA GLY A 143 14.55 8.57 -7.26
C GLY A 143 14.68 7.07 -6.99
N ALA A 144 13.84 6.28 -7.64
CA ALA A 144 14.09 4.85 -7.74
C ALA A 144 15.40 4.68 -8.53
N GLU A 145 16.39 4.00 -7.94
CA GLU A 145 17.51 3.50 -8.73
C GLU A 145 16.93 2.75 -9.94
N VAL A 146 17.36 3.17 -11.13
CA VAL A 146 17.28 2.30 -12.30
C VAL A 146 17.97 1.01 -11.86
N ASN A 147 17.23 -0.12 -11.82
CA ASN A 147 17.86 -1.41 -11.66
C ASN A 147 18.79 -1.59 -12.87
N THR A 148 20.05 -1.20 -12.72
CA THR A 148 21.14 -1.65 -13.55
C THR A 148 21.55 -3.01 -13.01
N ASP A 149 20.67 -3.98 -13.18
CA ASP A 149 21.07 -5.39 -13.13
C ASP A 149 21.58 -5.71 -14.55
N ASP A 150 22.90 -5.57 -14.73
CA ASP A 150 23.67 -6.22 -15.80
C ASP A 150 23.58 -7.75 -15.68
#